data_AF-A0A9Q0NGL1-F1
#
_entry.id   AF-A0A9Q0NGL1-F1
#
_cell.length_a   1.000
_cell.length_b   1.000
_cell.length_c   1.000
_cell.angle_alpha   90.00
_cell.angle_beta   90.00
_cell.angle_gamma   90.00
#
_symmetry.space_group_name_H-M   'P 1'
#
loop_
_entity.id
_entity.type
_entity.pdbx_description
1 polymer ?
#
loop_
_entity_poly.entity_id
_entity_poly.type
_entity_poly.pdbx_seq_one_letter_code
_entity_poly.pdbx_strand_id
1 'polypeptide(L)'
;MQLSGYKITDVNRTKKYGVAANSLKMLKDKASVKLNITKPELYIAKDGTAVLDEDYFSTIAPQTLFIVATHKDKVQTDFELFYNAIRKNFSIIQTGNLIKNFVNENRDDVSKHLSECISKSENLKMKSARTDHIEWFEGQLVGLDTKEKVMCRRSQDRIRGYFYKAKDDLIRSEIYRTNKKARILIDNILDTFRKLLTGVDYFASYFDRSHQNRHDLVKKKDELDGEIPRKKLKQNIQNLLKKHEIFDQFCVSLCTEDGDFLCHGLWNTDKCQYDNHTINPYESRENAILFQIWNLDHRIEISRSILPSMLDTISDLVEGNLKCTQHKQNCVNISVLKYFLEIFTVHNLKFVHIVCHDKGVHELQSRGGGICPKCDEYKFIAKLCK
;
A
#
# COMPACT_ATOMS: atom_id res chain seq x y z
N MET A 1 -0.85 44.73 31.10
CA MET A 1 0.07 44.08 30.13
C MET A 1 -0.71 43.11 29.26
N GLN A 2 -0.49 43.16 27.95
CA GLN A 2 -1.12 42.28 26.96
C GLN A 2 -0.55 40.85 27.09
N LEU A 3 -1.38 39.84 26.87
CA LEU A 3 -0.98 38.42 26.87
C LEU A 3 -0.17 38.11 25.61
N SER A 4 1.05 37.57 25.79
CA SER A 4 1.93 37.14 24.70
C SER A 4 2.07 35.62 24.71
N GLY A 5 2.13 35.01 23.53
CA GLY A 5 2.35 33.57 23.38
C GLY A 5 3.83 33.24 23.38
N TYR A 6 4.27 32.30 24.21
CA TYR A 6 5.63 31.78 24.28
C TYR A 6 5.65 30.26 24.11
N LYS A 7 6.83 29.66 23.87
CA LYS A 7 6.99 28.21 23.80
C LYS A 7 7.89 27.75 24.93
N ILE A 8 7.54 26.65 25.59
CA ILE A 8 8.35 26.06 26.65
C ILE A 8 8.64 24.59 26.32
N THR A 9 9.79 24.09 26.78
CA THR A 9 10.20 22.70 26.61
C THR A 9 11.06 22.22 27.77
N ASP A 10 11.10 20.90 28.00
CA ASP A 10 12.01 20.29 28.97
C ASP A 10 13.48 20.33 28.47
N VAL A 11 14.40 20.05 29.39
CA VAL A 11 15.85 19.99 29.12
C VAL A 11 16.17 19.05 27.95
N ASN A 12 15.47 17.92 27.82
CA ASN A 12 15.68 16.92 26.78
C ASN A 12 14.92 17.20 25.46
N ARG A 13 14.17 18.31 25.36
CA ARG A 13 13.35 18.69 24.19
C ARG A 13 12.28 17.67 23.79
N THR A 14 11.86 16.80 24.71
CA THR A 14 10.89 15.73 24.46
C THR A 14 9.45 16.22 24.51
N LYS A 15 9.18 17.27 25.30
CA LYS A 15 7.85 17.86 25.50
C LYS A 15 7.90 19.33 25.13
N LYS A 16 6.99 19.79 24.28
CA LYS A 16 6.90 21.19 23.84
C LYS A 16 5.47 21.70 24.01
N TYR A 17 5.32 22.87 24.62
CA TYR A 17 4.02 23.50 24.84
C TYR A 17 4.03 24.97 24.45
N GLY A 18 2.94 25.43 23.84
CA GLY A 18 2.62 26.86 23.75
C GLY A 18 2.00 27.34 25.05
N VAL A 19 2.47 28.48 25.56
CA VAL A 19 2.00 29.08 26.82
C VAL A 19 1.80 30.56 26.61
N ALA A 20 0.56 31.02 26.78
CA ALA A 20 0.26 32.44 26.85
C ALA A 20 0.58 32.95 28.26
N ALA A 21 1.44 33.97 28.37
CA ALA A 21 1.80 34.61 29.62
C ALA A 21 1.95 36.13 29.44
N ASN A 22 1.70 36.88 30.50
CA ASN A 22 1.92 38.33 30.56
C ASN A 22 2.93 38.74 31.64
N SER A 23 3.53 37.76 32.33
CA SER A 23 4.63 37.93 33.29
C SER A 23 5.48 36.68 33.37
N LEU A 24 6.74 36.84 33.80
CA LEU A 24 7.69 35.76 34.04
C LEU A 24 7.16 34.80 35.10
N LYS A 25 6.56 35.35 36.17
CA LYS A 25 5.92 34.53 37.22
C LYS A 25 4.82 33.63 36.64
N MET A 26 3.93 34.18 35.81
CA MET A 26 2.85 33.41 35.18
C MET A 26 3.41 32.32 34.25
N LEU A 27 4.48 32.63 33.50
CA LEU A 27 5.13 31.66 32.62
C LEU A 27 5.77 30.52 33.43
N LYS A 28 6.46 30.84 34.54
CA LYS A 28 7.05 29.85 35.46
C LYS A 28 6.00 28.96 36.11
N ASP A 29 4.89 29.52 36.59
CA ASP A 29 3.81 28.74 37.21
C ASP A 29 3.19 27.76 36.21
N LYS A 30 2.88 28.22 34.99
CA LYS A 30 2.34 27.37 33.92
C LYS A 30 3.35 26.32 33.46
N ALA A 31 4.63 26.67 33.41
CA ALA A 31 5.70 25.73 33.08
C ALA A 31 5.85 24.64 34.13
N SER A 32 5.78 24.99 35.42
CA SER A 32 5.83 24.04 36.54
C SER A 32 4.76 22.98 36.41
N VAL A 33 3.51 23.39 36.14
CA VAL A 33 2.37 22.47 35.98
C VAL A 33 2.51 21.60 34.73
N LYS A 34 2.85 22.19 33.58
CA LYS A 34 2.89 21.46 32.30
C LYS A 34 4.05 20.47 32.20
N LEU A 35 5.19 20.78 32.81
CA LEU A 35 6.39 19.95 32.75
C LEU A 35 6.65 19.17 34.04
N ASN A 36 5.81 19.36 35.06
CA ASN A 36 5.93 18.74 36.38
C ASN A 36 7.30 19.00 37.04
N ILE A 37 7.75 20.26 36.97
CA ILE A 37 9.04 20.71 37.51
C ILE A 37 8.81 21.61 38.71
N THR A 38 9.43 21.27 39.85
CA THR A 38 9.37 22.09 41.07
C THR A 38 10.42 23.18 40.99
N LYS A 39 10.03 24.45 41.19
CA LYS A 39 10.88 25.65 41.05
C LYS A 39 11.56 25.75 39.66
N PRO A 40 10.79 26.02 38.59
CA PRO A 40 11.33 26.09 37.25
C PRO A 40 12.17 27.36 37.02
N GLU A 41 13.35 27.14 36.46
CA GLU A 41 14.19 28.19 35.86
C GLU A 41 13.98 28.17 34.34
N LEU A 42 14.04 29.37 33.73
CA LEU A 42 13.79 29.54 32.30
C LEU A 42 15.06 30.03 31.62
N TYR A 43 15.44 29.35 30.55
CA TYR A 43 16.61 29.67 29.73
C TYR A 43 16.18 29.81 28.27
N ILE A 44 16.71 30.79 27.55
CA ILE A 44 16.43 30.95 26.13
C ILE A 44 17.09 29.80 25.36
N ALA A 45 16.33 29.06 24.54
CA ALA A 45 16.85 27.86 23.89
C ALA A 45 18.00 28.13 22.90
N LYS A 46 17.98 29.32 22.28
CA LYS A 46 18.96 29.75 21.28
C LYS A 46 20.38 29.88 21.85
N ASP A 47 20.53 30.54 23.00
CA ASP A 47 21.83 30.96 23.53
C ASP A 47 22.06 30.55 24.99
N GLY A 48 21.06 29.95 25.64
CA GLY A 48 21.16 29.49 27.02
C GLY A 48 21.06 30.61 28.06
N THR A 49 20.67 31.83 27.68
CA THR A 49 20.58 32.95 28.62
C THR A 49 19.47 32.71 29.64
N ALA A 50 19.80 32.82 30.93
CA ALA A 50 18.85 32.66 32.03
C ALA A 50 17.94 33.90 32.16
N VAL A 51 16.64 33.68 32.31
CA VAL A 51 15.65 34.75 32.50
C VAL A 51 15.36 34.91 34.00
N LEU A 52 16.04 35.89 34.61
CA LEU A 52 16.08 36.06 36.07
C LEU A 52 15.00 37.02 36.60
N ASP A 53 14.63 38.03 35.82
CA ASP A 53 13.72 39.11 36.24
C ASP A 53 12.66 39.46 35.17
N GLU A 54 11.63 40.19 35.62
CA GLU A 54 10.49 40.61 34.79
C GLU A 54 10.87 41.66 33.74
N ASP A 55 11.85 42.51 34.05
CA ASP A 55 12.30 43.57 33.15
C ASP A 55 12.94 42.96 31.90
N TYR A 56 13.85 42.01 32.08
CA TYR A 56 14.45 41.27 30.97
C TYR A 56 13.39 40.47 30.21
N PHE A 57 12.48 39.78 30.92
CA PHE A 57 11.39 39.02 30.29
C PHE A 57 10.51 39.88 29.36
N SER A 58 10.25 41.14 29.74
CA SER A 58 9.44 42.07 28.93
C SER A 58 10.08 42.43 27.58
N THR A 59 11.41 42.31 27.48
CA THR A 59 12.14 42.57 26.23
C THR A 59 12.12 41.37 25.28
N ILE A 60 11.70 40.20 25.74
CA ILE A 60 11.76 38.95 24.96
C ILE A 60 10.58 38.87 23.99
N ALA A 61 10.91 38.66 22.71
CA ALA A 61 9.95 38.56 21.64
C ALA A 61 8.93 37.42 21.88
N PRO A 62 7.63 37.63 21.55
CA PRO A 62 6.66 36.55 21.50
C PRO A 62 7.14 35.38 20.63
N GLN A 63 6.68 34.17 20.94
CA GLN A 63 7.03 32.89 20.31
C GLN A 63 8.45 32.38 20.57
N THR A 64 9.22 33.07 21.42
CA THR A 64 10.53 32.59 21.88
C THR A 64 10.38 31.24 22.61
N LEU A 65 11.31 30.32 22.32
CA LEU A 65 11.39 29.01 22.95
C LEU A 65 12.26 29.08 24.20
N PHE A 66 11.69 28.67 25.32
CA PHE A 66 12.37 28.55 26.60
C PHE A 66 12.58 27.09 26.97
N ILE A 67 13.76 26.82 27.51
CA ILE A 67 14.09 25.57 28.20
C ILE A 67 13.73 25.77 29.66
N VAL A 68 12.91 24.87 30.18
CA VAL A 68 12.52 24.82 31.58
C VAL A 68 13.38 23.79 32.27
N ALA A 69 14.13 24.24 33.26
CA ALA A 69 15.14 23.44 33.93
C ALA A 69 15.05 23.62 35.46
N THR A 70 15.66 22.70 36.20
CA THR A 70 15.94 22.85 37.62
C THR A 70 17.36 23.37 37.83
N HIS A 71 17.63 23.92 39.02
CA HIS A 71 18.97 24.35 39.45
C HIS A 71 20.09 23.29 39.33
N LYS A 72 19.76 22.00 39.15
CA LYS A 72 20.74 20.91 38.98
C LYS A 72 20.96 20.52 37.52
N ASP A 73 20.12 21.01 36.62
CA ASP A 73 20.14 20.60 35.23
C ASP A 73 21.21 21.38 34.46
N LYS A 74 21.98 20.64 33.65
CA LYS A 74 22.86 21.26 32.67
C LYS A 74 22.07 21.58 31.41
N VAL A 75 21.77 22.85 31.21
CA VAL A 75 21.02 23.33 30.05
C VAL A 75 21.90 23.31 28.81
N GLN A 76 21.49 22.56 27.79
CA GLN A 76 22.13 22.59 26.47
C GLN A 76 21.40 23.57 25.54
N THR A 77 22.19 24.40 24.85
CA THR A 77 21.67 25.30 23.81
C THR A 77 21.32 24.52 22.55
N ASP A 78 20.52 25.13 21.68
CA ASP A 78 20.19 24.54 20.38
C ASP A 78 21.44 24.35 19.51
N PHE A 79 22.45 25.23 19.63
CA PHE A 79 23.73 25.07 18.95
C PHE A 79 24.50 23.84 19.46
N GLU A 80 24.57 23.63 20.77
CA GLU A 80 25.28 22.47 21.35
C GLU A 80 24.59 21.14 21.00
N LEU A 81 23.25 21.11 21.00
CA LEU A 81 22.49 19.94 20.55
C LEU A 81 22.79 19.63 19.08
N PHE A 82 22.79 20.65 18.23
CA PHE A 82 23.10 20.51 16.81
C PHE A 82 24.55 20.07 16.58
N TYR A 83 25.51 20.69 17.27
CA TYR A 83 26.93 20.34 17.21
C TYR A 83 27.18 18.90 17.67
N ASN A 84 26.53 18.47 18.76
CA ASN A 84 26.64 17.10 19.25
C ASN A 84 25.98 16.08 18.29
N ALA A 85 24.88 16.45 17.64
CA ALA A 85 24.27 15.62 16.61
C ALA A 85 25.18 15.46 15.38
N ILE A 86 25.85 16.53 14.93
CA ILE A 86 26.85 16.47 13.86
C ILE A 86 28.02 15.59 14.29
N ARG A 87 28.56 15.80 15.50
CA ARG A 87 29.70 15.04 16.03
C ARG A 87 29.40 13.55 16.17
N LYS A 88 28.19 13.17 16.59
CA LYS A 88 27.77 11.75 16.65
C LYS A 88 27.71 11.09 15.28
N ASN A 89 27.41 11.86 14.22
CA ASN A 89 27.36 11.36 12.84
C ASN A 89 28.68 11.54 12.08
N PHE A 90 29.75 11.98 12.75
CA PHE A 90 31.04 12.25 12.13
C PHE A 90 31.65 11.00 11.45
N SER A 91 31.43 9.81 12.02
CA SER A 91 31.86 8.55 11.43
C SER A 91 31.18 8.29 10.07
N ILE A 92 29.90 8.61 9.92
CA ILE A 92 29.16 8.47 8.66
C ILE A 92 29.75 9.42 7.60
N ILE A 93 30.08 10.65 7.99
CA ILE A 93 30.70 11.64 7.11
C ILE A 93 32.10 11.17 6.68
N GLN A 94 32.91 10.65 7.60
CA GLN A 94 34.23 10.10 7.29
C GLN A 94 34.13 8.87 6.37
N THR A 95 33.22 7.94 6.65
CA THR A 95 32.94 6.79 5.78
C THR A 95 32.53 7.24 4.39
N GLY A 96 31.66 8.25 4.27
CA GLY A 96 31.27 8.83 2.98
C GLY A 96 32.46 9.42 2.21
N ASN A 97 33.37 10.11 2.90
CA ASN A 97 34.59 10.65 2.30
C ASN A 97 35.56 9.54 1.85
N LEU A 98 35.72 8.48 2.65
CA LEU A 98 36.54 7.32 2.29
C LEU A 98 35.98 6.59 1.06
N ILE A 99 34.67 6.36 1.00
CA ILE A 99 34.01 5.77 -0.18
C ILE A 99 34.21 6.68 -1.40
N LYS A 100 34.03 7.99 -1.25
CA LYS A 100 34.23 8.95 -2.33
C LYS A 100 35.66 8.92 -2.86
N ASN A 101 36.66 8.90 -1.96
CA ASN A 101 38.07 8.82 -2.35
C ASN A 101 38.37 7.49 -3.04
N PHE A 102 37.91 6.36 -2.49
CA PHE A 102 38.03 5.05 -3.10
C PHE A 102 37.45 5.02 -4.53
N VAL A 103 36.23 5.55 -4.72
CA VAL A 103 35.59 5.62 -6.04
C VAL A 103 36.34 6.55 -6.99
N ASN A 104 36.91 7.65 -6.51
CA ASN A 104 37.70 8.56 -7.34
C ASN A 104 39.04 7.96 -7.76
N GLU A 105 39.72 7.29 -6.85
CA GLU A 105 41.03 6.64 -7.09
C GLU A 105 40.90 5.40 -7.97
N ASN A 106 39.76 4.69 -7.88
CA ASN A 106 39.50 3.45 -8.62
C ASN A 106 38.36 3.62 -9.64
N ARG A 107 38.19 4.82 -10.21
CA ARG A 107 37.01 5.17 -11.03
C ARG A 107 36.76 4.18 -12.16
N ASP A 108 37.79 3.88 -12.94
CA ASP A 108 37.64 3.05 -14.14
C ASP A 108 37.32 1.60 -13.76
N ASP A 109 37.98 1.07 -12.72
CA ASP A 109 37.71 -0.27 -12.21
C ASP A 109 36.31 -0.35 -11.61
N VAL A 110 35.91 0.59 -10.76
CA VAL A 110 34.56 0.64 -10.16
C VAL A 110 33.50 0.76 -11.27
N SER A 111 33.70 1.65 -12.24
CA SER A 111 32.79 1.81 -13.37
C SER A 111 32.71 0.53 -14.21
N LYS A 112 33.84 -0.13 -14.46
CA LYS A 112 33.88 -1.39 -15.22
C LYS A 112 33.13 -2.50 -14.48
N HIS A 113 33.40 -2.71 -13.18
CA HIS A 113 32.71 -3.72 -12.38
C HIS A 113 31.22 -3.42 -12.25
N LEU A 114 30.82 -2.16 -12.08
CA LEU A 114 29.40 -1.78 -12.08
C LEU A 114 28.73 -2.08 -13.43
N SER A 115 29.37 -1.72 -14.54
CA SER A 115 28.85 -2.04 -15.88
C SER A 115 28.75 -3.54 -16.14
N GLU A 116 29.74 -4.32 -15.67
CA GLU A 116 29.71 -5.79 -15.74
C GLU A 116 28.57 -6.37 -14.89
N CYS A 117 28.36 -5.86 -13.68
CA CYS A 117 27.23 -6.25 -12.82
C CYS A 117 25.88 -5.90 -13.46
N ILE A 118 25.72 -4.69 -13.99
CA ILE A 118 24.48 -4.23 -14.64
C ILE A 118 24.19 -5.09 -15.87
N SER A 119 25.16 -5.27 -16.76
CA SER A 119 24.98 -6.07 -17.98
C SER A 119 24.69 -7.54 -17.69
N LYS A 120 25.34 -8.12 -16.67
CA LYS A 120 25.00 -9.47 -16.18
C LYS A 120 23.57 -9.53 -15.66
N SER A 121 23.14 -8.53 -14.89
CA SER A 121 21.77 -8.46 -14.35
C SER A 121 20.73 -8.34 -15.46
N GLU A 122 20.94 -7.44 -16.42
CA GLU A 122 20.06 -7.27 -17.58
C GLU A 122 19.96 -8.55 -18.43
N ASN A 123 21.07 -9.25 -18.64
CA ASN A 123 21.07 -10.52 -19.35
C ASN A 123 20.22 -11.59 -18.62
N LEU A 124 20.44 -11.73 -17.32
CA LEU A 124 19.76 -12.71 -16.46
C LEU A 124 18.27 -12.39 -16.25
N LYS A 125 17.91 -11.11 -16.22
CA LYS A 125 16.52 -10.61 -16.19
C LYS A 125 15.75 -11.13 -17.40
N MET A 126 16.32 -11.07 -18.59
CA MET A 126 15.65 -11.54 -19.82
C MET A 126 15.57 -13.07 -19.95
N LYS A 127 16.34 -13.84 -19.18
CA LYS A 127 16.23 -15.31 -19.18
C LYS A 127 14.93 -15.77 -18.50
N SER A 128 14.15 -16.56 -19.23
CA SER A 128 12.87 -17.12 -18.76
C SER A 128 13.01 -18.55 -18.23
N ALA A 129 13.77 -19.41 -18.90
CA ALA A 129 13.85 -20.83 -18.57
C ALA A 129 14.71 -21.12 -17.33
N ARG A 130 14.33 -22.17 -16.59
CA ARG A 130 15.06 -22.66 -15.41
C ARG A 130 16.49 -23.05 -15.72
N THR A 131 16.74 -23.61 -16.89
CA THR A 131 18.08 -23.97 -17.37
C THR A 131 19.00 -22.78 -17.51
N ASP A 132 18.45 -21.60 -17.78
CA ASP A 132 19.21 -20.40 -18.14
C ASP A 132 19.53 -19.52 -16.92
N HIS A 133 18.85 -19.74 -15.78
CA HIS A 133 19.06 -18.99 -14.55
C HIS A 133 18.67 -19.83 -13.32
N ILE A 134 19.43 -20.91 -13.07
CA ILE A 134 19.14 -21.91 -12.03
C ILE A 134 18.97 -21.29 -10.63
N GLU A 135 19.86 -20.36 -10.27
CA GLU A 135 19.87 -19.67 -8.96
C GLU A 135 18.52 -18.99 -8.65
N TRP A 136 17.88 -18.37 -9.64
CA TRP A 136 16.56 -17.74 -9.47
C TRP A 136 15.48 -18.71 -8.97
N PHE A 137 15.58 -19.99 -9.37
CA PHE A 137 14.59 -21.03 -9.05
C PHE A 137 14.86 -21.77 -7.74
N GLU A 138 15.94 -21.44 -7.02
CA GLU A 138 16.24 -22.06 -5.74
C GLU A 138 15.17 -21.74 -4.69
N GLY A 139 14.53 -22.78 -4.15
CA GLY A 139 13.41 -22.66 -3.23
C GLY A 139 12.07 -22.35 -3.89
N GLN A 140 12.00 -22.30 -5.23
CA GLN A 140 10.73 -22.22 -5.96
C GLN A 140 10.08 -23.60 -6.12
N LEU A 141 8.78 -23.63 -6.41
CA LEU A 141 8.01 -24.86 -6.60
C LEU A 141 8.64 -25.75 -7.69
N VAL A 142 8.67 -27.06 -7.42
CA VAL A 142 9.16 -28.09 -8.35
C VAL A 142 8.15 -28.26 -9.50
N GLY A 143 8.63 -28.43 -10.73
CA GLY A 143 7.81 -28.62 -11.93
C GLY A 143 7.39 -27.32 -12.66
N LEU A 144 7.88 -26.16 -12.22
CA LEU A 144 7.73 -24.90 -12.95
C LEU A 144 9.06 -24.53 -13.62
N ASP A 145 9.07 -24.60 -14.96
CA ASP A 145 10.30 -24.48 -15.77
C ASP A 145 10.60 -23.07 -16.27
N THR A 146 9.69 -22.11 -16.04
CA THR A 146 9.89 -20.71 -16.44
C THR A 146 9.53 -19.74 -15.32
N LYS A 147 10.18 -18.57 -15.31
CA LYS A 147 9.91 -17.51 -14.32
C LYS A 147 8.46 -17.04 -14.40
N GLU A 148 7.92 -16.92 -15.59
CA GLU A 148 6.54 -16.51 -15.87
C GLU A 148 5.56 -17.51 -15.25
N LYS A 149 5.76 -18.82 -15.41
CA LYS A 149 4.90 -19.83 -14.76
C LYS A 149 4.93 -19.72 -13.23
N VAL A 150 6.10 -19.47 -12.64
CA VAL A 150 6.23 -19.25 -11.19
C VAL A 150 5.47 -17.99 -10.76
N MET A 151 5.63 -16.89 -11.49
CA MET A 151 4.97 -15.62 -11.17
C MET A 151 3.45 -15.69 -11.39
N CYS A 152 2.99 -16.31 -12.48
CA CYS A 152 1.59 -16.65 -12.70
C CYS A 152 1.01 -17.41 -11.51
N ARG A 153 1.69 -18.47 -11.07
CA ARG A 153 1.23 -19.28 -9.93
C ARG A 153 1.11 -18.44 -8.65
N ARG A 154 2.07 -17.56 -8.38
CA ARG A 154 2.04 -16.64 -7.24
C ARG A 154 0.87 -15.66 -7.30
N SER A 155 0.54 -15.14 -8.49
CA SER A 155 -0.66 -14.31 -8.66
C SER A 155 -1.91 -15.09 -8.31
N GLN A 156 -2.06 -16.27 -8.90
CA GLN A 156 -3.22 -17.13 -8.63
C GLN A 156 -3.36 -17.47 -7.15
N ASP A 157 -2.25 -17.76 -6.46
CA ASP A 157 -2.26 -18.10 -5.04
C ASP A 157 -2.71 -16.93 -4.15
N ARG A 158 -2.37 -15.68 -4.51
CA ARG A 158 -2.92 -14.48 -3.83
C ARG A 158 -4.42 -14.35 -4.02
N ILE A 159 -4.91 -14.49 -5.26
CA ILE A 159 -6.34 -14.41 -5.56
C ILE A 159 -7.12 -15.55 -4.89
N ARG A 160 -6.57 -16.77 -4.88
CA ARG A 160 -7.13 -17.90 -4.11
C ARG A 160 -7.21 -17.57 -2.63
N GLY A 161 -6.18 -16.93 -2.07
CA GLY A 161 -6.18 -16.45 -0.69
C GLY A 161 -7.39 -15.56 -0.38
N TYR A 162 -7.71 -14.60 -1.25
CA TYR A 162 -8.90 -13.76 -1.11
C TYR A 162 -10.21 -14.56 -1.19
N PHE A 163 -10.28 -15.56 -2.09
CA PHE A 163 -11.45 -16.41 -2.21
C PHE A 163 -11.70 -17.24 -0.95
N TYR A 164 -10.66 -17.89 -0.43
CA TYR A 164 -10.77 -18.68 0.80
C TYR A 164 -11.11 -17.80 2.00
N LYS A 165 -10.51 -16.61 2.11
CA LYS A 165 -10.88 -15.64 3.16
C LYS A 165 -12.36 -15.26 3.08
N ALA A 166 -12.85 -14.87 1.90
CA ALA A 166 -14.25 -14.53 1.69
C ALA A 166 -15.19 -15.71 1.99
N LYS A 167 -14.83 -16.91 1.54
CA LYS A 167 -15.56 -18.15 1.82
C LYS A 167 -15.65 -18.41 3.33
N ASP A 168 -14.54 -18.35 4.04
CA ASP A 168 -14.49 -18.67 5.47
C ASP A 168 -15.29 -17.66 6.29
N ASP A 169 -15.21 -16.37 5.96
CA ASP A 169 -15.98 -15.31 6.63
C ASP A 169 -17.49 -15.47 6.36
N LEU A 170 -17.90 -15.75 5.11
CA LEU A 170 -19.30 -15.96 4.75
C LEU A 170 -19.89 -17.21 5.41
N ILE A 171 -19.18 -18.34 5.44
CA ILE A 171 -19.64 -19.59 6.06
C ILE A 171 -19.69 -19.47 7.60
N ARG A 172 -18.83 -18.64 8.20
CA ARG A 172 -18.85 -18.37 9.64
C ARG A 172 -19.96 -17.42 10.08
N SER A 173 -20.55 -16.66 9.14
CA SER A 173 -21.63 -15.72 9.46
C SER A 173 -22.84 -16.40 10.13
N GLU A 174 -23.52 -15.66 10.99
CA GLU A 174 -24.70 -16.16 11.70
C GLU A 174 -25.82 -16.53 10.72
N ILE A 175 -26.07 -15.68 9.72
CA ILE A 175 -27.14 -15.87 8.73
C ILE A 175 -26.95 -17.16 7.91
N TYR A 176 -25.72 -17.58 7.62
CA TYR A 176 -25.43 -18.86 6.96
C TYR A 176 -25.83 -20.06 7.83
N ARG A 177 -25.67 -19.95 9.14
CA ARG A 177 -25.94 -21.01 10.11
C ARG A 177 -27.42 -21.10 10.47
N THR A 178 -28.12 -19.97 10.55
CA THR A 178 -29.52 -19.90 11.00
C THR A 178 -30.54 -19.98 9.86
N ASN A 179 -30.24 -19.42 8.68
CA ASN A 179 -31.22 -19.28 7.61
C ASN A 179 -30.90 -20.17 6.40
N LYS A 180 -31.78 -21.17 6.14
CA LYS A 180 -31.60 -22.13 5.03
C LYS A 180 -31.61 -21.45 3.65
N LYS A 181 -32.41 -20.41 3.44
CA LYS A 181 -32.46 -19.68 2.16
C LYS A 181 -31.16 -18.90 1.94
N ALA A 182 -30.67 -18.22 2.97
CA ALA A 182 -29.41 -17.49 2.90
C ALA A 182 -28.22 -18.43 2.66
N ARG A 183 -28.20 -19.61 3.31
CA ARG A 183 -27.18 -20.65 3.09
C ARG A 183 -27.07 -21.06 1.63
N ILE A 184 -28.21 -21.43 1.01
CA ILE A 184 -28.25 -21.83 -0.40
C ILE A 184 -27.78 -20.68 -1.30
N LEU A 185 -28.18 -19.44 -0.98
CA LEU A 185 -27.73 -18.27 -1.73
C LEU A 185 -26.22 -18.06 -1.63
N ILE A 186 -25.65 -18.13 -0.43
CA ILE A 186 -24.20 -18.00 -0.21
C ILE A 186 -23.42 -19.10 -0.93
N ASP A 187 -23.88 -20.36 -0.85
CA ASP A 187 -23.25 -21.48 -1.55
C ASP A 187 -23.26 -21.25 -3.08
N ASN A 188 -24.36 -20.73 -3.63
CA ASN A 188 -24.46 -20.39 -5.04
C ASN A 188 -23.53 -19.23 -5.43
N ILE A 189 -23.39 -18.20 -4.58
CA ILE A 189 -22.46 -17.09 -4.81
C ILE A 189 -21.02 -17.61 -4.87
N LEU A 190 -20.63 -18.43 -3.89
CA LEU A 190 -19.29 -19.01 -3.79
C LEU A 190 -18.96 -19.92 -4.98
N ASP A 191 -19.92 -20.74 -5.41
CA ASP A 191 -19.75 -21.56 -6.61
C ASP A 191 -19.62 -20.70 -7.87
N THR A 192 -20.40 -19.62 -7.98
CA THR A 192 -20.29 -18.66 -9.09
C THR A 192 -18.94 -17.96 -9.09
N PHE A 193 -18.45 -17.49 -7.94
CA PHE A 193 -17.10 -16.93 -7.81
C PHE A 193 -16.03 -17.92 -8.26
N ARG A 194 -16.11 -19.18 -7.84
CA ARG A 194 -15.16 -20.23 -8.25
C ARG A 194 -15.19 -20.45 -9.76
N LYS A 195 -16.36 -20.51 -10.38
CA LYS A 195 -16.52 -20.67 -11.84
C LYS A 195 -15.91 -19.49 -12.60
N LEU A 196 -16.20 -18.27 -12.15
CA LEU A 196 -15.64 -17.05 -12.74
C LEU A 196 -14.12 -16.99 -12.59
N LEU A 197 -13.59 -17.28 -11.39
CA LEU A 197 -12.15 -17.33 -11.12
C LEU A 197 -11.45 -18.36 -11.99
N THR A 198 -12.00 -19.58 -12.12
CA THR A 198 -11.45 -20.59 -13.03
C THR A 198 -11.47 -20.12 -14.48
N GLY A 199 -12.53 -19.40 -14.88
CA GLY A 199 -12.65 -18.84 -16.23
C GLY A 199 -11.57 -17.82 -16.60
N VAL A 200 -11.15 -17.01 -15.63
CA VAL A 200 -10.09 -15.99 -15.79
C VAL A 200 -8.71 -16.49 -15.31
N ASP A 201 -8.57 -17.80 -15.10
CA ASP A 201 -7.37 -18.46 -14.57
C ASP A 201 -6.80 -17.79 -13.30
N TYR A 202 -7.70 -17.42 -12.38
CA TYR A 202 -7.39 -16.75 -11.11
C TYR A 202 -6.49 -15.51 -11.29
N PHE A 203 -6.64 -14.80 -12.41
CA PHE A 203 -5.81 -13.65 -12.79
C PHE A 203 -4.31 -13.94 -12.75
N ALA A 204 -3.91 -15.12 -13.21
CA ALA A 204 -2.51 -15.48 -13.41
C ALA A 204 -1.70 -14.39 -14.12
N SER A 205 -2.36 -13.68 -15.05
CA SER A 205 -1.78 -12.59 -15.85
C SER A 205 -1.24 -11.42 -15.03
N TYR A 206 -1.71 -11.15 -13.81
CA TYR A 206 -1.25 -9.97 -13.04
C TYR A 206 0.25 -9.93 -12.86
N PHE A 207 0.88 -11.08 -12.66
CA PHE A 207 2.33 -11.13 -12.46
C PHE A 207 3.05 -11.70 -13.68
N ASP A 208 2.41 -11.83 -14.84
CA ASP A 208 3.01 -12.37 -16.06
C ASP A 208 3.51 -11.25 -16.96
N ARG A 209 4.84 -11.08 -17.06
CA ARG A 209 5.43 -10.10 -17.97
C ARG A 209 5.19 -10.42 -19.46
N SER A 210 4.87 -11.67 -19.82
CA SER A 210 4.60 -12.06 -21.21
C SER A 210 3.15 -11.78 -21.66
N HIS A 211 2.28 -11.38 -20.73
CA HIS A 211 0.88 -11.10 -21.05
C HIS A 211 0.73 -9.75 -21.78
N GLN A 212 -0.03 -9.77 -22.89
CA GLN A 212 -0.07 -8.65 -23.85
C GLN A 212 -0.80 -7.41 -23.33
N ASN A 213 -1.88 -7.59 -22.58
CA ASN A 213 -2.66 -6.47 -22.07
C ASN A 213 -2.03 -5.98 -20.77
N ARG A 214 -1.56 -4.74 -20.70
CA ARG A 214 -0.92 -4.18 -19.50
C ARG A 214 -1.84 -3.21 -18.76
N HIS A 215 -1.60 -3.06 -17.47
CA HIS A 215 -2.29 -2.06 -16.66
C HIS A 215 -1.89 -0.64 -17.11
N ASP A 216 -2.81 0.33 -17.02
CA ASP A 216 -2.60 1.67 -17.57
C ASP A 216 -1.41 2.42 -16.96
N LEU A 217 -1.08 2.14 -15.70
CA LEU A 217 0.13 2.68 -15.05
C LEU A 217 1.42 2.19 -15.71
N VAL A 218 1.42 0.98 -16.25
CA VAL A 218 2.57 0.38 -16.94
C VAL A 218 2.61 0.85 -18.40
N LYS A 219 1.47 0.87 -19.08
CA LYS A 219 1.38 1.35 -20.47
C LYS A 219 1.99 2.74 -20.64
N LYS A 220 1.70 3.65 -19.70
CA LYS A 220 2.29 5.01 -19.70
C LYS A 220 3.81 5.02 -19.58
N LYS A 221 4.41 4.01 -18.95
CA LYS A 221 5.86 3.89 -18.83
C LYS A 221 6.47 3.28 -20.09
N ASP A 222 5.89 2.19 -20.59
CA ASP A 222 6.34 1.55 -21.82
C ASP A 222 6.27 2.50 -23.04
N GLU A 223 5.25 3.38 -23.09
CA GLU A 223 5.12 4.44 -24.12
C GLU A 223 6.22 5.51 -24.06
N LEU A 224 6.83 5.74 -22.89
CA LEU A 224 7.94 6.67 -22.72
C LEU A 224 9.28 6.01 -23.10
N ASP A 225 9.35 4.67 -23.04
CA ASP A 225 10.59 3.90 -23.15
C ASP A 225 10.78 3.21 -24.53
N GLY A 226 9.79 3.21 -25.46
CA GLY A 226 9.94 2.53 -26.77
C GLY A 226 9.07 2.97 -27.97
N GLU A 227 9.57 2.72 -29.19
CA GLU A 227 8.86 2.79 -30.49
C GLU A 227 8.05 1.50 -30.82
N ILE A 228 6.96 1.64 -31.59
CA ILE A 228 5.89 0.66 -31.94
C ILE A 228 6.38 -0.33 -33.05
N PRO A 229 6.15 -1.69 -33.10
CA PRO A 229 4.81 -2.34 -33.33
C PRO A 229 4.55 -3.88 -33.06
N ARG A 230 3.23 -4.22 -32.97
CA ARG A 230 2.40 -5.34 -33.57
C ARG A 230 2.38 -6.82 -33.04
N LYS A 231 1.17 -7.20 -32.54
CA LYS A 231 0.26 -8.41 -32.71
C LYS A 231 0.85 -9.73 -33.29
N LYS A 232 0.48 -10.98 -32.91
CA LYS A 232 -0.85 -11.59 -32.65
C LYS A 232 -0.73 -13.09 -32.18
N LEU A 233 -1.74 -13.56 -31.41
CA LEU A 233 -2.46 -14.87 -31.46
C LEU A 233 -1.81 -16.23 -31.06
N LYS A 234 -2.33 -16.90 -30.01
CA LYS A 234 -3.06 -18.19 -30.14
C LYS A 234 -3.91 -18.59 -28.92
N GLN A 235 -4.99 -19.29 -29.24
CA GLN A 235 -6.22 -19.59 -28.52
C GLN A 235 -6.29 -21.08 -28.14
N ASN A 236 -6.94 -21.43 -27.02
CA ASN A 236 -8.12 -22.32 -26.99
C ASN A 236 -8.45 -22.77 -25.54
N ILE A 237 -9.59 -22.25 -25.06
CA ILE A 237 -10.40 -22.46 -23.83
C ILE A 237 -11.12 -21.13 -23.47
N GLN A 238 -10.67 -20.01 -24.04
CA GLN A 238 -11.25 -18.66 -23.94
C GLN A 238 -12.62 -18.45 -24.65
N ASN A 239 -13.08 -19.39 -25.48
CA ASN A 239 -14.19 -19.12 -26.41
C ASN A 239 -15.60 -19.08 -25.80
N LEU A 240 -15.75 -19.50 -24.53
CA LEU A 240 -17.03 -19.38 -23.82
C LEU A 240 -17.16 -18.07 -23.03
N LEU A 241 -16.04 -17.46 -22.60
CA LEU A 241 -16.02 -16.20 -21.85
C LEU A 241 -15.88 -14.96 -22.75
N LYS A 242 -15.31 -15.12 -23.96
CA LYS A 242 -15.12 -14.04 -24.94
C LYS A 242 -16.39 -13.49 -25.60
N LYS A 243 -17.55 -14.13 -25.51
CA LYS A 243 -18.75 -13.62 -26.22
C LYS A 243 -19.29 -12.30 -25.64
N HIS A 244 -18.78 -11.87 -24.47
CA HIS A 244 -19.18 -10.62 -23.84
C HIS A 244 -18.01 -9.73 -23.34
N GLU A 245 -16.74 -10.11 -23.53
CA GLU A 245 -15.52 -9.29 -23.23
C GLU A 245 -15.45 -8.57 -21.86
N ILE A 246 -16.28 -8.94 -20.87
CA ILE A 246 -16.45 -8.14 -19.63
C ILE A 246 -15.19 -8.15 -18.75
N PHE A 247 -14.49 -9.27 -18.71
CA PHE A 247 -13.35 -9.48 -17.80
C PHE A 247 -11.99 -9.31 -18.46
N ASP A 248 -11.91 -9.23 -19.79
CA ASP A 248 -10.64 -9.11 -20.52
C ASP A 248 -9.89 -7.81 -20.14
N GLN A 249 -10.63 -6.75 -19.84
CA GLN A 249 -10.08 -5.49 -19.33
C GLN A 249 -9.41 -5.61 -17.95
N PHE A 250 -9.80 -6.61 -17.15
CA PHE A 250 -9.24 -6.86 -15.82
C PHE A 250 -8.16 -7.93 -15.83
N CYS A 251 -8.01 -8.68 -16.92
CA CYS A 251 -6.91 -9.61 -17.15
C CYS A 251 -5.75 -8.85 -17.76
N VAL A 252 -4.93 -8.22 -16.92
CA VAL A 252 -3.80 -7.39 -17.31
C VAL A 252 -2.50 -7.87 -16.66
N SER A 253 -1.35 -7.49 -17.21
CA SER A 253 -0.06 -7.55 -16.53
C SER A 253 0.16 -6.28 -15.71
N LEU A 254 0.67 -6.44 -14.49
CA LEU A 254 1.02 -5.34 -13.58
C LEU A 254 2.50 -4.93 -13.68
N CYS A 255 3.25 -5.55 -14.61
CA CYS A 255 4.63 -5.21 -14.89
C CYS A 255 4.86 -4.87 -16.36
N THR A 256 6.01 -4.27 -16.65
CA THR A 256 6.52 -4.01 -18.01
C THR A 256 6.84 -5.33 -18.74
N GLU A 257 7.19 -5.27 -20.03
CA GLU A 257 7.70 -6.43 -20.81
C GLU A 257 8.91 -7.10 -20.14
N ASP A 258 9.70 -6.26 -19.50
CA ASP A 258 10.90 -6.58 -18.75
C ASP A 258 10.62 -7.18 -17.37
N GLY A 259 9.40 -7.05 -16.86
CA GLY A 259 8.99 -7.54 -15.56
C GLY A 259 9.13 -6.54 -14.40
N ASP A 260 9.28 -5.23 -14.69
CA ASP A 260 9.33 -4.19 -13.65
C ASP A 260 7.92 -3.87 -13.15
N PHE A 261 7.69 -4.05 -11.85
CA PHE A 261 6.44 -3.69 -11.18
C PHE A 261 6.58 -2.34 -10.50
N LEU A 262 5.58 -1.48 -10.69
CA LEU A 262 5.51 -0.16 -10.07
C LEU A 262 4.48 -0.13 -8.95
N CYS A 263 4.79 0.56 -7.86
CA CYS A 263 3.82 0.78 -6.80
C CYS A 263 2.67 1.69 -7.28
N HIS A 264 1.43 1.26 -7.03
CA HIS A 264 0.20 2.02 -7.33
C HIS A 264 -0.10 3.12 -6.29
N GLY A 265 0.72 3.24 -5.24
CA GLY A 265 0.52 4.19 -4.14
C GLY A 265 -0.55 3.77 -3.13
N LEU A 266 -0.81 4.65 -2.16
CA LEU A 266 -1.82 4.44 -1.12
C LEU A 266 -3.22 4.22 -1.72
N TRP A 267 -4.13 3.63 -0.95
CA TRP A 267 -5.49 3.32 -1.40
C TRP A 267 -6.24 4.54 -1.94
N ASN A 268 -5.99 5.73 -1.38
CA ASN A 268 -6.61 7.01 -1.70
C ASN A 268 -5.84 7.89 -2.71
N THR A 269 -4.66 7.47 -3.19
CA THR A 269 -3.85 8.24 -4.16
C THR A 269 -3.74 7.53 -5.50
N ASP A 270 -3.67 8.27 -6.62
CA ASP A 270 -3.59 7.64 -7.96
C ASP A 270 -2.19 7.17 -8.35
N LYS A 271 -1.15 7.60 -7.63
CA LYS A 271 0.25 7.22 -7.85
C LYS A 271 1.02 7.10 -6.55
N CYS A 272 2.11 6.32 -6.57
CA CYS A 272 3.06 6.31 -5.47
C CYS A 272 3.76 7.68 -5.35
N GLN A 273 4.02 8.11 -4.11
CA GLN A 273 4.78 9.31 -3.82
C GLN A 273 6.30 9.07 -3.75
N TYR A 274 6.72 7.80 -3.80
CA TYR A 274 8.11 7.39 -3.72
C TYR A 274 8.59 6.97 -5.12
N ASP A 275 9.63 7.64 -5.63
CA ASP A 275 10.15 7.38 -6.97
C ASP A 275 10.87 6.02 -7.10
N ASN A 276 11.32 5.45 -5.97
CA ASN A 276 12.10 4.22 -5.91
C ASN A 276 11.26 2.97 -5.56
N HIS A 277 9.94 3.07 -5.43
CA HIS A 277 9.07 1.91 -5.24
C HIS A 277 8.81 1.19 -6.57
N THR A 278 9.85 0.53 -7.07
CA THR A 278 9.83 -0.37 -8.23
C THR A 278 10.53 -1.67 -7.84
N ILE A 279 10.08 -2.81 -8.37
CA ILE A 279 10.75 -4.10 -8.16
C ILE A 279 10.67 -4.97 -9.42
N ASN A 280 11.75 -5.66 -9.75
CA ASN A 280 11.75 -6.68 -10.79
C ASN A 280 11.98 -8.08 -10.19
N PRO A 281 10.92 -8.85 -9.91
CA PRO A 281 11.07 -10.20 -9.36
C PRO A 281 11.67 -11.18 -10.36
N TYR A 282 11.76 -10.85 -11.66
CA TYR A 282 12.38 -11.69 -12.68
C TYR A 282 13.90 -11.52 -12.74
N GLU A 283 14.44 -10.47 -12.16
CA GLU A 283 15.87 -10.14 -12.22
C GLU A 283 16.72 -11.12 -11.42
N SER A 284 16.40 -11.30 -10.14
CA SER A 284 17.19 -12.10 -9.19
C SER A 284 16.31 -12.89 -8.22
N ARG A 285 16.92 -13.89 -7.57
CA ARG A 285 16.27 -14.67 -6.52
C ARG A 285 15.84 -13.79 -5.35
N GLU A 286 16.70 -12.85 -4.97
CA GLU A 286 16.49 -11.90 -3.88
C GLU A 286 15.27 -11.03 -4.15
N ASN A 287 15.16 -10.48 -5.37
CA ASN A 287 14.00 -9.70 -5.77
C ASN A 287 12.74 -10.57 -5.78
N ALA A 288 12.83 -11.82 -6.25
CA ALA A 288 11.71 -12.76 -6.19
C ALA A 288 11.26 -13.05 -4.74
N ILE A 289 12.17 -13.04 -3.76
CA ILE A 289 11.84 -13.18 -2.34
C ILE A 289 11.23 -11.89 -1.79
N LEU A 290 11.85 -10.74 -2.04
CA LEU A 290 11.36 -9.43 -1.60
C LEU A 290 9.98 -9.12 -2.16
N PHE A 291 9.65 -9.58 -3.37
CA PHE A 291 8.33 -9.44 -3.97
C PHE A 291 7.20 -10.04 -3.10
N GLN A 292 7.50 -10.99 -2.22
CA GLN A 292 6.50 -11.56 -1.31
C GLN A 292 5.96 -10.53 -0.30
N ILE A 293 6.73 -9.49 0.04
CA ILE A 293 6.29 -8.45 0.99
C ILE A 293 5.43 -7.36 0.33
N TRP A 294 5.44 -7.29 -1.01
CA TRP A 294 4.55 -6.43 -1.78
C TRP A 294 3.13 -6.99 -1.74
N ASN A 295 2.10 -6.13 -1.75
CA ASN A 295 0.72 -6.53 -1.55
C ASN A 295 -0.17 -6.18 -2.73
N LEU A 296 -1.23 -6.96 -2.94
CA LEU A 296 -2.39 -6.54 -3.73
C LEU A 296 -3.43 -6.06 -2.72
N ASP A 297 -3.37 -4.78 -2.39
CA ASP A 297 -4.18 -4.14 -1.36
C ASP A 297 -5.54 -3.72 -1.88
N HIS A 298 -6.59 -3.93 -1.08
CA HIS A 298 -7.96 -3.61 -1.45
C HIS A 298 -8.30 -2.17 -1.06
N ARG A 299 -8.68 -1.34 -2.03
CA ARG A 299 -9.14 0.03 -1.74
C ARG A 299 -10.43 0.03 -0.91
N ILE A 300 -11.40 -0.79 -1.29
CA ILE A 300 -12.59 -1.15 -0.51
C ILE A 300 -12.28 -2.44 0.22
N GLU A 301 -12.14 -2.41 1.54
CA GLU A 301 -11.65 -3.54 2.32
C GLU A 301 -12.61 -4.73 2.34
N ILE A 302 -12.09 -5.95 2.10
CA ILE A 302 -12.89 -7.18 2.12
C ILE A 302 -13.68 -7.33 3.43
N SER A 303 -12.98 -7.41 4.56
CA SER A 303 -13.59 -7.79 5.85
C SER A 303 -14.31 -6.64 6.54
N ARG A 304 -13.91 -5.38 6.28
CA ARG A 304 -14.52 -4.21 6.93
C ARG A 304 -15.71 -3.62 6.16
N SER A 305 -15.82 -3.90 4.85
CA SER A 305 -16.80 -3.23 3.98
C SER A 305 -17.50 -4.20 3.03
N ILE A 306 -16.77 -4.95 2.19
CA ILE A 306 -17.37 -5.79 1.15
C ILE A 306 -18.23 -6.92 1.74
N LEU A 307 -17.67 -7.73 2.63
CA LEU A 307 -18.39 -8.87 3.19
C LEU A 307 -19.55 -8.46 4.12
N PRO A 308 -19.40 -7.46 5.02
CA PRO A 308 -20.54 -6.92 5.76
C PRO A 308 -21.68 -6.47 4.84
N SER A 309 -21.36 -5.66 3.81
CA SER A 309 -22.33 -5.20 2.81
C SER A 309 -23.04 -6.36 2.09
N MET A 310 -22.30 -7.43 1.75
CA MET A 310 -22.87 -8.63 1.15
C MET A 310 -23.83 -9.36 2.08
N LEU A 311 -23.46 -9.53 3.36
CA LEU A 311 -24.30 -10.19 4.35
C LEU A 311 -25.59 -9.41 4.62
N ASP A 312 -25.50 -8.09 4.76
CA ASP A 312 -26.67 -7.22 4.92
C ASP A 312 -27.60 -7.32 3.71
N THR A 313 -27.03 -7.26 2.50
CA THR A 313 -27.78 -7.45 1.25
C THR A 313 -28.49 -8.81 1.19
N ILE A 314 -27.85 -9.87 1.66
CA ILE A 314 -28.44 -11.21 1.71
C ILE A 314 -29.59 -11.26 2.72
N SER A 315 -29.43 -10.64 3.89
CA SER A 315 -30.49 -10.55 4.91
C SER A 315 -31.73 -9.87 4.33
N ASP A 316 -31.56 -8.67 3.78
CA ASP A 316 -32.66 -7.88 3.20
C ASP A 316 -33.35 -8.62 2.05
N LEU A 317 -32.59 -9.36 1.24
CA LEU A 317 -33.13 -10.12 0.11
C LEU A 317 -33.98 -11.29 0.61
N VAL A 318 -33.53 -12.02 1.64
CA VAL A 318 -34.25 -13.17 2.18
C VAL A 318 -35.51 -12.75 2.93
N GLU A 319 -35.50 -11.57 3.55
CA GLU A 319 -36.66 -10.95 4.18
C GLU A 319 -37.63 -10.33 3.17
N GLY A 320 -37.22 -10.16 1.91
CA GLY A 320 -38.04 -9.57 0.85
C GLY A 320 -38.11 -8.04 0.88
N ASN A 321 -37.24 -7.40 1.66
CA ASN A 321 -37.19 -5.94 1.86
C ASN A 321 -36.24 -5.24 0.89
N LEU A 322 -35.44 -5.99 0.14
CA LEU A 322 -34.42 -5.42 -0.75
C LEU A 322 -35.01 -4.87 -2.05
N LYS A 323 -34.79 -3.58 -2.30
CA LYS A 323 -35.12 -2.92 -3.58
C LYS A 323 -33.89 -2.64 -4.41
N CYS A 324 -34.02 -2.84 -5.71
CA CYS A 324 -32.96 -2.56 -6.67
C CYS A 324 -32.69 -1.06 -6.72
N THR A 325 -31.42 -0.66 -6.62
CA THR A 325 -31.04 0.76 -6.62
C THR A 325 -31.36 1.47 -7.94
N GLN A 326 -31.23 0.76 -9.07
CA GLN A 326 -31.46 1.26 -10.42
C GLN A 326 -32.95 1.33 -10.80
N HIS A 327 -33.69 0.23 -10.60
CA HIS A 327 -35.07 0.10 -11.09
C HIS A 327 -36.14 0.26 -10.02
N LYS A 328 -35.76 0.36 -8.74
CA LYS A 328 -36.64 0.43 -7.55
C LYS A 328 -37.64 -0.73 -7.39
N GLN A 329 -37.43 -1.82 -8.13
CA GLN A 329 -38.22 -3.06 -8.02
C GLN A 329 -37.63 -3.99 -6.96
N ASN A 330 -38.44 -4.91 -6.44
CA ASN A 330 -37.99 -5.94 -5.52
C ASN A 330 -36.86 -6.76 -6.17
N CYS A 331 -35.77 -6.93 -5.43
CA CYS A 331 -34.67 -7.75 -5.85
C CYS A 331 -35.05 -9.23 -5.80
N VAL A 332 -34.50 -9.98 -6.75
CA VAL A 332 -34.68 -11.44 -6.84
C VAL A 332 -33.36 -12.17 -6.62
N ASN A 333 -32.23 -11.45 -6.72
CA ASN A 333 -30.91 -12.00 -6.51
C ASN A 333 -29.94 -10.89 -6.05
N ILE A 334 -28.70 -11.26 -5.75
CA ILE A 334 -27.59 -10.37 -5.42
C ILE A 334 -26.70 -10.12 -6.66
N SER A 335 -26.04 -8.97 -6.70
CA SER A 335 -25.08 -8.58 -7.73
C SER A 335 -23.74 -9.30 -7.53
N VAL A 336 -23.68 -10.57 -7.95
CA VAL A 336 -22.47 -11.39 -7.83
C VAL A 336 -21.30 -10.75 -8.59
N LEU A 337 -21.53 -10.12 -9.74
CA LEU A 337 -20.45 -9.53 -10.54
C LEU A 337 -19.80 -8.34 -9.83
N LYS A 338 -20.57 -7.46 -9.18
CA LYS A 338 -19.99 -6.32 -8.45
C LYS A 338 -19.08 -6.79 -7.31
N TYR A 339 -19.59 -7.68 -6.48
CA TYR A 339 -18.79 -8.24 -5.39
C TYR A 339 -17.56 -8.99 -5.90
N PHE A 340 -17.68 -9.71 -7.02
CA PHE A 340 -16.54 -10.34 -7.67
C PHE A 340 -15.47 -9.32 -8.08
N LEU A 341 -15.87 -8.22 -8.73
CA LEU A 341 -14.96 -7.15 -9.14
C LEU A 341 -14.26 -6.49 -7.94
N GLU A 342 -14.99 -6.24 -6.86
CA GLU A 342 -14.45 -5.63 -5.64
C GLU A 342 -13.48 -6.56 -4.89
N ILE A 343 -13.69 -7.88 -4.90
CA ILE A 343 -12.82 -8.81 -4.16
C ILE A 343 -11.60 -9.25 -4.97
N PHE A 344 -11.74 -9.50 -6.27
CA PHE A 344 -10.72 -10.26 -7.02
C PHE A 344 -9.97 -9.48 -8.09
N THR A 345 -10.37 -8.25 -8.41
CA THR A 345 -9.86 -7.55 -9.60
C THR A 345 -9.15 -6.25 -9.30
N VAL A 346 -8.29 -5.83 -10.23
CA VAL A 346 -7.63 -4.51 -10.25
C VAL A 346 -8.58 -3.32 -10.29
N HIS A 347 -9.89 -3.54 -10.44
CA HIS A 347 -10.89 -2.50 -10.16
C HIS A 347 -10.75 -1.94 -8.74
N ASN A 348 -10.45 -2.84 -7.78
CA ASN A 348 -10.32 -2.51 -6.36
C ASN A 348 -8.94 -2.87 -5.78
N LEU A 349 -8.16 -3.73 -6.45
CA LEU A 349 -6.82 -4.11 -6.03
C LEU A 349 -5.76 -3.10 -6.50
N LYS A 350 -4.87 -2.70 -5.61
CA LYS A 350 -3.66 -1.92 -5.89
C LYS A 350 -2.41 -2.72 -5.55
N PHE A 351 -1.46 -2.77 -6.48
CA PHE A 351 -0.16 -3.37 -6.22
C PHE A 351 0.74 -2.38 -5.48
N VAL A 352 1.08 -2.67 -4.22
CA VAL A 352 1.73 -1.70 -3.33
C VAL A 352 2.95 -2.28 -2.64
N HIS A 353 3.98 -1.44 -2.50
CA HIS A 353 5.08 -1.71 -1.59
C HIS A 353 4.56 -1.75 -0.14
N ILE A 354 5.23 -2.49 0.75
CA ILE A 354 4.79 -2.64 2.14
C ILE A 354 4.63 -1.29 2.88
N VAL A 355 5.44 -0.28 2.52
CA VAL A 355 5.35 1.08 3.09
C VAL A 355 4.09 1.82 2.62
N CYS A 356 3.60 1.51 1.42
CA CYS A 356 2.36 2.08 0.86
C CYS A 356 1.13 1.21 1.15
N HIS A 357 1.29 0.13 1.91
CA HIS A 357 0.18 -0.68 2.41
C HIS A 357 -0.28 -0.09 3.75
N ASP A 358 -1.20 0.86 3.67
CA ASP A 358 -1.85 1.43 4.84
C ASP A 358 -2.73 0.36 5.53
N LYS A 359 -2.46 0.09 6.81
CA LYS A 359 -3.27 -0.85 7.61
C LYS A 359 -4.36 -0.15 8.43
N GLY A 360 -4.48 1.17 8.28
CA GLY A 360 -5.56 1.98 8.79
C GLY A 360 -6.91 1.59 8.20
N VAL A 361 -7.97 2.31 8.57
CA VAL A 361 -9.31 2.08 8.03
C VAL A 361 -9.45 2.83 6.71
N HIS A 362 -9.87 2.14 5.66
CA HIS A 362 -10.20 2.77 4.38
C HIS A 362 -11.65 3.25 4.44
N GLU A 363 -11.88 4.51 4.08
CA GLU A 363 -13.22 5.11 4.17
C GLU A 363 -14.19 4.62 3.07
N LEU A 364 -13.68 3.90 2.07
CA LEU A 364 -14.46 3.47 0.91
C LEU A 364 -15.43 2.33 1.25
N GLN A 365 -16.68 2.50 0.81
CA GLN A 365 -17.75 1.53 1.03
C GLN A 365 -18.02 0.69 -0.24
N SER A 366 -18.39 -0.56 -0.03
CA SER A 366 -18.88 -1.48 -1.07
C SER A 366 -20.06 -0.87 -1.82
N ARG A 367 -20.10 -1.09 -3.13
CA ARG A 367 -21.19 -0.70 -4.03
C ARG A 367 -22.03 -1.90 -4.47
N GLY A 368 -21.78 -3.07 -3.88
CA GLY A 368 -22.58 -4.25 -4.03
C GLY A 368 -24.03 -4.05 -3.57
N GLY A 369 -24.91 -4.94 -3.99
CA GLY A 369 -26.34 -4.84 -3.68
C GLY A 369 -27.19 -5.84 -4.45
N GLY A 370 -28.51 -5.70 -4.36
CA GLY A 370 -29.45 -6.58 -5.04
C GLY A 370 -29.71 -6.22 -6.51
N ILE A 371 -30.09 -7.23 -7.28
CA ILE A 371 -30.53 -7.11 -8.68
C ILE A 371 -31.97 -7.59 -8.83
N CYS A 372 -32.72 -6.90 -9.70
CA CYS A 372 -34.08 -7.25 -10.09
C CYS A 372 -34.10 -7.83 -11.52
N PRO A 373 -35.23 -8.42 -11.99
CA PRO A 373 -35.32 -9.03 -13.32
C PRO A 373 -35.01 -8.09 -14.49
N LYS A 374 -35.13 -6.77 -14.30
CA LYS A 374 -34.81 -5.76 -15.31
C LYS A 374 -33.31 -5.48 -15.45
N CYS A 375 -32.50 -5.80 -14.43
CA CYS A 375 -31.06 -5.57 -14.45
C CYS A 375 -30.38 -6.37 -15.56
N ASP A 376 -29.43 -5.75 -16.25
CA ASP A 376 -28.69 -6.42 -17.33
C ASP A 376 -27.81 -7.55 -16.80
N GLU A 377 -27.24 -7.38 -15.61
CA GLU A 377 -26.54 -8.45 -14.90
C GLU A 377 -27.44 -9.67 -14.66
N TYR A 378 -28.70 -9.46 -14.27
CA TYR A 378 -29.64 -10.57 -14.04
C TYR A 378 -29.88 -11.35 -15.34
N LYS A 379 -30.14 -10.63 -16.44
CA LYS A 379 -30.33 -11.22 -17.77
C LYS A 379 -29.06 -11.94 -18.26
N PHE A 380 -27.88 -11.43 -17.91
CA PHE A 380 -26.60 -12.01 -18.26
C PHE A 380 -26.32 -13.30 -17.49
N ILE A 381 -26.46 -13.29 -16.16
CA ILE A 381 -26.27 -14.48 -15.32
C ILE A 381 -27.28 -15.59 -15.70
N ALA A 382 -28.53 -15.23 -15.96
CA ALA A 382 -29.55 -16.19 -16.41
C ALA A 382 -29.20 -16.88 -17.75
N LYS A 383 -28.36 -16.27 -18.59
CA LYS A 383 -27.84 -16.87 -19.83
C LYS A 383 -26.61 -17.74 -19.60
N LEU A 384 -25.83 -17.48 -18.54
CA LEU A 384 -24.66 -18.29 -18.16
C LEU A 384 -25.02 -19.60 -17.46
N CYS A 385 -26.19 -19.65 -16.81
CA CYS A 385 -26.68 -20.84 -16.10
C CYS A 385 -27.61 -21.75 -16.92
N LYS A 386 -27.83 -21.45 -18.21
CA LYS A 386 -28.44 -22.35 -19.19
C LYS A 386 -27.35 -23.02 -20.00
#